data_AF-A0AAN9GWU5-F1
#
_entry.id   AF-A0AAN9GWU5-F1
#
_cell.length_a   1.000
_cell.length_b   1.000
_cell.length_c   1.000
_cell.angle_alpha   90.00
_cell.angle_beta   90.00
_cell.angle_gamma   90.00
#
_symmetry.space_group_name_H-M   'P 1'
#
loop_
_entity.id
_entity.type
_entity.pdbx_description
1 polymer ?
#
loop_
_entity_poly.entity_id
_entity_poly.type
_entity_poly.pdbx_seq_one_letter_code
_entity_poly.pdbx_strand_id
1 'polypeptide(L)'
;MISVSMDGPAVNWKFMDLLQLEHGEQFGGIQLQVVGSCGIHTLHNSFKGGFEVWHVEKVLRSLHYLFNNAPARREDFTSATLSTTFPLSFCGHRWLENVPAAERAIEIWPSIEKFVDQVSTKKVKNPGNASFDTLSDARKDPLICAKLHFFVFIARAFQPFLEKYQKDAPMIPFLWKDLEDLIRSLLKRFIKRDALPTSPYKLVRLDVTDQKLWLGTKDVDIGMGAAAVIKGLSGAKGRVSELGVLQFKKECQGALSKICKKALDKCPLKYATVHNMMCLDPRKMYSSPDECLEKLKRLIEKFVLDKQLTGGISSGDVISQQFEKALSNEAKSLEFANFQPSVSRVDTFLSQNLSSYTDLWNFCKKLLLLSHGQAEVERGFSVNKEVETCNMSEETVVIQRLICDQVKVCGGVTQVPLSKELISHCASARSRYRAHLEEEKKKRETEENSKKRKYVEEDLKELKQKKKSIREICTSLEKDADRMAEQAENSGGSKMATLITESNSLRRRAKDKHKELIELDAEIENKIVELTKLS
;
A
#
# COMPACT_ATOMS: atom_id res chain seq x y z
N MET A 1 1.30 7.14 -16.05
CA MET A 1 0.13 6.43 -15.50
C MET A 1 0.43 6.15 -14.04
N ILE A 2 -0.48 6.52 -13.14
CA ILE A 2 -0.34 6.24 -11.69
C ILE A 2 -1.22 5.03 -11.36
N SER A 3 -0.65 4.01 -10.72
CA SER A 3 -1.38 2.82 -10.25
C SER A 3 -1.27 2.73 -8.73
N VAL A 4 -2.37 3.03 -8.03
CA VAL A 4 -2.42 3.20 -6.55
C VAL A 4 -2.80 1.90 -5.83
N SER A 5 -3.08 0.85 -6.58
CA SER A 5 -3.33 -0.51 -6.06
C SER A 5 -2.14 -1.13 -5.31
N MET A 6 -1.01 -0.43 -5.30
CA MET A 6 0.30 -0.80 -4.74
C MET A 6 0.51 -0.31 -3.31
N ASP A 7 -0.50 0.27 -2.65
CA ASP A 7 -0.38 0.62 -1.23
C ASP A 7 -0.63 -0.62 -0.35
N GLY A 8 -0.10 -0.66 0.86
CA GLY A 8 0.07 -1.85 1.72
C GLY A 8 -1.18 -2.71 2.03
N PRO A 9 -1.13 -3.57 3.07
CA PRO A 9 -2.18 -4.58 3.35
C PRO A 9 -3.61 -4.04 3.54
N ALA A 10 -3.77 -2.73 3.69
CA ALA A 10 -5.06 -2.05 3.69
C ALA A 10 -5.01 -0.79 2.82
N VAL A 11 -4.91 -0.95 1.49
CA VAL A 11 -5.24 0.15 0.54
C VAL A 11 -6.56 0.75 0.99
N ASN A 12 -6.51 2.00 1.43
CA ASN A 12 -7.69 2.74 1.83
C ASN A 12 -8.45 3.10 0.55
N TRP A 13 -9.48 2.34 0.20
CA TRP A 13 -10.28 2.62 -0.99
C TRP A 13 -10.83 4.05 -0.99
N LYS A 14 -11.08 4.64 0.18
CA LYS A 14 -11.43 6.06 0.31
C LYS A 14 -10.32 7.00 -0.19
N PHE A 15 -9.05 6.67 0.03
CA PHE A 15 -7.95 7.43 -0.56
C PHE A 15 -7.96 7.35 -2.08
N MET A 16 -8.17 6.15 -2.63
CA MET A 16 -8.29 5.99 -4.08
C MET A 16 -9.47 6.79 -4.65
N ASP A 17 -10.64 6.75 -3.98
CA ASP A 17 -11.82 7.49 -4.40
C ASP A 17 -11.58 9.01 -4.38
N LEU A 18 -10.94 9.53 -3.32
CA LEU A 18 -10.58 10.94 -3.20
C LEU A 18 -9.55 11.36 -4.24
N LEU A 19 -8.51 10.55 -4.46
CA LEU A 19 -7.50 10.82 -5.47
C LEU A 19 -8.12 10.81 -6.87
N GLN A 20 -9.04 9.89 -7.14
CA GLN A 20 -9.74 9.82 -8.42
C GLN A 20 -10.54 11.09 -8.69
N LEU A 21 -11.22 11.62 -7.65
CA LEU A 21 -11.98 12.86 -7.73
C LEU A 21 -11.06 14.05 -8.00
N GLU A 22 -10.03 14.24 -7.16
CA GLU A 22 -9.10 15.36 -7.26
C GLU A 22 -8.32 15.33 -8.59
N HIS A 23 -7.86 14.15 -9.02
CA HIS A 23 -7.20 13.99 -10.31
C HIS A 23 -8.15 14.30 -11.48
N GLY A 24 -9.41 13.89 -11.39
CA GLY A 24 -10.43 14.24 -12.36
C GLY A 24 -10.64 15.75 -12.46
N GLU A 25 -10.74 16.45 -11.32
CA GLU A 25 -10.92 17.90 -11.27
C GLU A 25 -9.71 18.66 -11.85
N GLN A 26 -8.50 18.26 -11.47
CA GLN A 26 -7.27 18.95 -11.88
C GLN A 26 -6.90 18.69 -13.36
N PHE A 27 -7.22 17.51 -13.89
CA PHE A 27 -6.76 17.07 -15.21
C PHE A 27 -7.90 16.87 -16.21
N GLY A 28 -8.96 17.68 -16.15
CA GLY A 28 -9.99 17.74 -17.20
C GLY A 28 -10.82 16.47 -17.34
N GLY A 29 -11.06 15.78 -16.22
CA GLY A 29 -11.88 14.58 -16.11
C GLY A 29 -11.13 13.26 -16.39
N ILE A 30 -9.79 13.26 -16.43
CA ILE A 30 -9.00 12.03 -16.57
C ILE A 30 -9.28 11.11 -15.37
N GLN A 31 -9.47 9.82 -15.67
CA GLN A 31 -9.72 8.78 -14.67
C GLN A 31 -8.51 7.84 -14.61
N LEU A 32 -8.01 7.51 -13.41
CA LEU A 32 -6.96 6.50 -13.24
C LEU A 32 -7.50 5.08 -13.51
N GLN A 33 -6.63 4.20 -14.01
CA GLN A 33 -6.96 2.79 -14.23
C GLN A 33 -6.97 2.04 -12.90
N VAL A 34 -8.07 1.33 -12.62
CA VAL A 34 -8.26 0.56 -11.39
C VAL A 34 -8.30 -0.93 -11.72
N VAL A 35 -7.39 -1.70 -11.14
CA VAL A 35 -7.26 -3.15 -11.33
C VAL A 35 -7.49 -3.95 -10.03
N GLY A 36 -8.03 -3.29 -9.00
CA GLY A 36 -8.20 -3.85 -7.65
C GLY A 36 -7.07 -3.43 -6.72
N SER A 37 -7.04 -4.01 -5.52
CA SER A 37 -5.91 -3.84 -4.58
C SER A 37 -4.89 -4.95 -4.79
N CYS A 38 -3.71 -4.85 -4.16
CA CYS A 38 -2.72 -5.92 -4.19
C CYS A 38 -3.33 -7.29 -3.88
N GLY A 39 -3.23 -8.20 -4.85
CA GLY A 39 -3.73 -9.57 -4.73
C GLY A 39 -3.04 -10.34 -3.61
N ILE A 40 -1.72 -10.19 -3.47
CA ILE A 40 -0.92 -10.94 -2.48
C ILE A 40 -1.36 -10.61 -1.04
N HIS A 41 -1.39 -9.33 -0.66
CA HIS A 41 -1.82 -8.95 0.69
C HIS A 41 -3.27 -9.34 0.99
N THR A 42 -4.15 -9.22 0.00
CA THR A 42 -5.54 -9.67 0.12
C THR A 42 -5.57 -11.15 0.49
N LEU A 43 -4.75 -11.98 -0.15
CA LEU A 43 -4.66 -13.42 0.14
C LEU A 43 -4.05 -13.68 1.53
N HIS A 44 -2.97 -13.00 1.93
CA HIS A 44 -2.41 -13.12 3.29
C HIS A 44 -3.43 -12.76 4.38
N ASN A 45 -4.15 -11.65 4.22
CA ASN A 45 -5.17 -11.20 5.15
C ASN A 45 -6.39 -12.13 5.16
N SER A 46 -6.75 -12.68 4.00
CA SER A 46 -7.82 -13.66 3.91
C SER A 46 -7.49 -14.94 4.68
N PHE A 47 -6.26 -15.43 4.51
CA PHE A 47 -5.75 -16.62 5.17
C PHE A 47 -5.66 -16.41 6.69
N LYS A 48 -5.10 -15.27 7.15
CA LYS A 48 -5.13 -14.86 8.56
C LYS A 48 -6.55 -14.91 9.14
N GLY A 49 -7.53 -14.36 8.42
CA GLY A 49 -8.93 -14.34 8.85
C GLY A 49 -9.57 -15.73 9.01
N GLY A 50 -9.08 -16.74 8.28
CA GLY A 50 -9.54 -18.13 8.43
C GLY A 50 -9.11 -18.78 9.74
N PHE A 51 -7.90 -18.45 10.21
CA PHE A 51 -7.24 -19.14 11.33
C PHE A 51 -7.20 -18.35 12.63
N GLU A 52 -7.75 -17.13 12.64
CA GLU A 52 -7.80 -16.25 13.81
C GLU A 52 -8.43 -16.91 15.05
N VAL A 53 -9.51 -17.68 14.84
CA VAL A 53 -10.25 -18.39 15.91
C VAL A 53 -9.41 -19.45 16.61
N TRP A 54 -8.50 -20.11 15.88
CA TRP A 54 -7.65 -21.16 16.44
C TRP A 54 -6.38 -20.62 17.09
N HIS A 55 -6.14 -19.31 17.03
CA HIS A 55 -4.94 -18.67 17.59
C HIS A 55 -3.62 -19.35 17.17
N VAL A 56 -3.55 -19.89 15.94
CA VAL A 56 -2.38 -20.61 15.41
C VAL A 56 -1.13 -19.73 15.46
N GLU A 57 -1.26 -18.43 15.13
CA GLU A 57 -0.17 -17.45 15.26
C GLU A 57 0.41 -17.40 16.67
N LYS A 58 -0.45 -17.41 17.70
CA LYS A 58 -0.02 -17.32 19.09
C LYS A 58 0.85 -18.53 19.44
N VAL A 59 0.41 -19.73 19.07
CA VAL A 59 1.16 -20.99 19.28
C VAL A 59 2.49 -20.98 18.53
N LEU A 60 2.49 -20.66 17.23
CA LEU A 60 3.71 -20.67 16.42
C LEU A 60 4.73 -19.62 16.88
N ARG A 61 4.28 -18.43 17.28
CA ARG A 61 5.17 -17.40 17.87
C ARG A 61 5.72 -17.85 19.22
N SER A 62 4.88 -18.41 20.09
CA SER A 62 5.31 -18.90 21.40
C SER A 62 6.33 -20.03 21.31
N LEU A 63 6.22 -20.93 20.31
CA LEU A 63 7.25 -21.93 20.03
C LEU A 63 8.61 -21.26 19.82
N HIS A 64 8.69 -20.28 18.91
CA HIS A 64 9.94 -19.57 18.63
C HIS A 64 10.48 -18.83 19.86
N TYR A 65 9.67 -17.98 20.49
CA TYR A 65 10.12 -17.13 21.59
C TYR A 65 10.45 -17.90 22.87
N LEU A 66 9.92 -19.11 23.06
CA LEU A 66 10.35 -19.96 24.17
C LEU A 66 11.85 -20.32 24.08
N PHE A 67 12.39 -20.49 22.88
CA PHE A 67 13.79 -20.92 22.67
C PHE A 67 14.70 -19.86 22.05
N ASN A 68 14.15 -18.72 21.63
CA ASN A 68 14.92 -17.61 21.07
C ASN A 68 15.80 -16.97 22.16
N ASN A 69 17.08 -16.78 21.87
CA ASN A 69 18.08 -16.20 22.78
C ASN A 69 18.08 -16.82 24.20
N ALA A 70 17.81 -18.13 24.31
CA ALA A 70 17.69 -18.83 25.59
C ALA A 70 18.53 -20.13 25.61
N PRO A 71 19.87 -20.04 25.69
CA PRO A 71 20.76 -21.20 25.59
C PRO A 71 20.51 -22.25 26.68
N ALA A 72 20.37 -21.85 27.94
CA ALA A 72 20.09 -22.77 29.05
C ALA A 72 18.77 -23.54 28.85
N ARG A 73 17.70 -22.88 28.37
CA ARG A 73 16.43 -23.56 28.05
C ARG A 73 16.55 -24.52 26.88
N ARG A 74 17.39 -24.20 25.89
CA ARG A 74 17.65 -25.09 24.75
C ARG A 74 18.39 -26.34 25.20
N GLU A 75 19.34 -26.19 26.12
CA GLU A 75 20.04 -27.30 26.76
C GLU A 75 19.08 -28.17 27.58
N ASP A 76 18.25 -27.56 28.44
CA ASP A 76 17.21 -28.26 29.21
C ASP A 76 16.26 -29.04 28.28
N PHE A 77 15.79 -28.41 27.21
CA PHE A 77 14.91 -29.04 26.22
C PHE A 77 15.59 -30.22 25.52
N THR A 78 16.84 -30.05 25.11
CA THR A 78 17.61 -31.10 24.42
C THR A 78 17.82 -32.29 25.34
N SER A 79 18.24 -32.04 26.58
CA SER A 79 18.43 -33.09 27.60
C SER A 79 17.12 -33.80 27.95
N ALA A 80 16.04 -33.05 28.12
CA ALA A 80 14.72 -33.59 28.45
C ALA A 80 14.13 -34.44 27.32
N THR A 81 14.25 -33.96 26.08
CA THR A 81 13.51 -34.53 24.94
C THR A 81 14.35 -35.44 24.06
N LEU A 82 15.67 -35.28 24.09
CA LEU A 82 16.66 -35.83 23.14
C LEU A 82 16.57 -35.23 21.73
N SER A 83 15.81 -34.15 21.55
CA SER A 83 15.68 -33.45 20.27
C SER A 83 16.62 -32.26 20.20
N THR A 84 17.35 -32.14 19.10
CA THR A 84 18.18 -30.97 18.75
C THR A 84 17.50 -30.06 17.71
N THR A 85 16.27 -30.39 17.32
CA THR A 85 15.48 -29.60 16.37
C THR A 85 14.68 -28.52 17.08
N PHE A 86 14.83 -27.27 16.65
CA PHE A 86 14.18 -26.10 17.25
C PHE A 86 13.14 -25.45 16.33
N PRO A 87 12.17 -24.70 16.89
CA PRO A 87 11.15 -23.99 16.11
C PRO A 87 11.73 -22.85 15.26
N LEU A 88 11.08 -22.61 14.12
CA LEU A 88 11.35 -21.46 13.25
C LEU A 88 10.49 -20.25 13.65
N SER A 89 10.92 -19.06 13.25
CA SER A 89 10.17 -17.83 13.49
C SER A 89 8.88 -17.78 12.65
N PHE A 90 7.85 -17.14 13.18
CA PHE A 90 6.58 -16.89 12.50
C PHE A 90 6.43 -15.39 12.22
N CYS A 91 6.15 -15.01 10.97
CA CYS A 91 5.90 -13.63 10.55
C CYS A 91 4.40 -13.30 10.55
N GLY A 92 3.97 -12.42 11.47
CA GLY A 92 2.57 -12.03 11.64
C GLY A 92 1.95 -11.24 10.48
N HIS A 93 2.76 -10.70 9.58
CA HIS A 93 2.31 -9.96 8.39
C HIS A 93 2.34 -10.83 7.11
N ARG A 94 3.08 -11.94 7.10
CA ARG A 94 3.28 -12.80 5.92
C ARG A 94 2.82 -14.24 6.18
N TRP A 95 1.54 -14.39 6.51
CA TRP A 95 0.98 -15.66 6.97
C TRP A 95 1.24 -16.87 6.06
N LEU A 96 1.10 -16.70 4.74
CA LEU A 96 1.29 -17.78 3.77
C LEU A 96 2.76 -18.18 3.57
N GLU A 97 3.73 -17.36 3.98
CA GLU A 97 5.16 -17.70 3.97
C GLU A 97 5.55 -18.58 5.17
N ASN A 98 4.67 -18.74 6.17
CA ASN A 98 4.96 -19.49 7.39
C ASN A 98 4.73 -21.00 7.28
N VAL A 99 4.63 -21.56 6.07
CA VAL A 99 4.53 -23.02 5.86
C VAL A 99 5.69 -23.76 6.54
N PRO A 100 6.98 -23.36 6.36
CA PRO A 100 8.08 -24.04 7.03
C PRO A 100 7.99 -23.96 8.57
N ALA A 101 7.50 -22.84 9.12
CA ALA A 101 7.35 -22.68 10.56
C ALA A 101 6.26 -23.60 11.14
N ALA A 102 5.15 -23.77 10.42
CA ALA A 102 4.07 -24.67 10.82
C ALA A 102 4.47 -26.15 10.65
N GLU A 103 5.19 -26.50 9.59
CA GLU A 103 5.74 -27.86 9.39
C GLU A 103 6.75 -28.22 10.48
N ARG A 104 7.66 -27.29 10.81
CA ARG A 104 8.57 -27.45 11.93
C ARG A 104 7.82 -27.62 13.25
N ALA A 105 6.73 -26.86 13.46
CA ALA A 105 5.92 -27.00 14.66
C ALA A 105 5.28 -28.40 14.78
N ILE A 106 4.81 -28.96 13.67
CA ILE A 106 4.29 -30.34 13.62
C ILE A 106 5.39 -31.35 13.95
N GLU A 107 6.57 -31.20 13.33
CA GLU A 107 7.74 -32.07 13.52
C GLU A 107 8.15 -32.16 15.00
N ILE A 108 8.27 -31.01 15.67
CA ILE A 108 8.77 -30.94 17.05
C ILE A 108 7.68 -31.12 18.10
N TRP A 109 6.40 -31.19 17.72
CA TRP A 109 5.29 -31.22 18.69
C TRP A 109 5.42 -32.33 19.74
N PRO A 110 5.80 -33.59 19.39
CA PRO A 110 6.00 -34.64 20.40
C PRO A 110 7.09 -34.30 21.42
N SER A 111 8.16 -33.61 20.99
CA SER A 111 9.21 -33.13 21.90
C SER A 111 8.70 -32.01 22.80
N ILE A 112 7.86 -31.11 22.27
CA ILE A 112 7.22 -30.05 23.07
C ILE A 112 6.30 -30.64 24.14
N GLU A 113 5.48 -31.64 23.79
CA GLU A 113 4.63 -32.34 24.77
C GLU A 113 5.47 -32.98 25.88
N LYS A 114 6.54 -33.69 25.52
CA LYS A 114 7.46 -34.29 26.48
C LYS A 114 8.12 -33.25 27.39
N PHE A 115 8.51 -32.10 26.84
CA PHE A 115 9.08 -31.00 27.62
C PHE A 115 8.08 -30.41 28.61
N VAL A 116 6.84 -30.12 28.16
CA VAL A 116 5.76 -29.62 29.02
C VAL A 116 5.43 -30.61 30.15
N ASP A 117 5.43 -31.92 29.85
CA ASP A 117 5.16 -32.97 30.83
C ASP A 117 6.29 -33.08 31.88
N GLN A 118 7.55 -32.92 31.46
CA GLN A 118 8.68 -32.90 32.39
C GLN A 118 8.71 -31.65 33.28
N VAL A 119 8.32 -30.49 32.75
CA VAL A 119 8.12 -29.29 33.58
C VAL A 119 6.98 -29.49 34.57
N SER A 120 5.87 -30.08 34.13
CA SER A 120 4.70 -30.35 34.98
C SER A 120 5.01 -31.34 36.11
N THR A 121 5.90 -32.31 35.86
CA THR A 121 6.40 -33.27 36.86
C THR A 121 7.62 -32.78 37.64
N LYS A 122 7.98 -31.49 37.52
CA LYS A 122 9.12 -30.84 38.19
C LYS A 122 10.49 -31.46 37.90
N LYS A 123 10.62 -32.23 36.81
CA LYS A 123 11.91 -32.78 36.33
C LYS A 123 12.76 -31.74 35.62
N VAL A 124 12.11 -30.74 35.01
CA VAL A 124 12.73 -29.58 34.38
C VAL A 124 12.20 -28.31 35.04
N LYS A 125 13.05 -27.29 35.18
CA LYS A 125 12.64 -26.01 35.75
C LYS A 125 11.58 -25.33 34.88
N ASN A 126 10.53 -24.81 35.51
CA ASN A 126 9.50 -24.07 34.78
C ASN A 126 10.09 -22.77 34.19
N PRO A 127 9.95 -22.52 32.87
CA PRO A 127 10.40 -21.29 32.23
C PRO A 127 9.71 -20.00 32.70
N GLY A 128 8.55 -20.08 33.35
CA GLY A 128 7.85 -18.96 33.99
C GLY A 128 7.50 -17.79 33.08
N ASN A 129 7.16 -18.06 31.81
CA ASN A 129 6.87 -17.01 30.83
C ASN A 129 5.64 -17.34 29.99
N ALA A 130 5.02 -16.30 29.43
CA ALA A 130 3.79 -16.39 28.65
C ALA A 130 3.89 -17.32 27.42
N SER A 131 5.08 -17.51 26.86
CA SER A 131 5.27 -18.46 25.74
C SER A 131 5.11 -19.90 26.21
N PHE A 132 5.69 -20.25 27.36
CA PHE A 132 5.49 -21.56 27.96
C PHE A 132 4.02 -21.79 28.35
N ASP A 133 3.37 -20.81 28.96
CA ASP A 133 1.95 -20.91 29.36
C ASP A 133 1.05 -21.17 28.14
N THR A 134 1.29 -20.44 27.05
CA THR A 134 0.58 -20.63 25.78
C THR A 134 0.74 -22.06 25.24
N LEU A 135 1.95 -22.62 25.30
CA LEU A 135 2.21 -23.98 24.81
C LEU A 135 1.62 -25.05 25.74
N SER A 136 1.64 -24.81 27.06
CA SER A 136 1.00 -25.66 28.05
C SER A 136 -0.52 -25.72 27.83
N ASP A 137 -1.14 -24.59 27.52
CA ASP A 137 -2.56 -24.52 27.17
C ASP A 137 -2.85 -25.19 25.82
N ALA A 138 -2.04 -24.93 24.80
CA ALA A 138 -2.20 -25.55 23.48
C ALA A 138 -2.07 -27.09 23.53
N ARG A 139 -1.23 -27.63 24.42
CA ARG A 139 -1.08 -29.08 24.66
C ARG A 139 -2.34 -29.73 25.22
N LYS A 140 -3.26 -28.98 25.83
CA LYS A 140 -4.55 -29.50 26.32
C LYS A 140 -5.55 -29.75 25.17
N ASP A 141 -5.34 -29.14 24.01
CA ASP A 141 -6.17 -29.35 22.83
C ASP A 141 -5.68 -30.59 22.06
N PRO A 142 -6.41 -31.72 22.07
CA PRO A 142 -6.00 -32.92 21.34
C PRO A 142 -5.96 -32.72 19.82
N LEU A 143 -6.59 -31.67 19.29
CA LEU A 143 -6.68 -31.39 17.86
C LEU A 143 -5.63 -30.39 17.35
N ILE A 144 -4.72 -29.90 18.19
CA ILE A 144 -3.72 -28.89 17.79
C ILE A 144 -2.88 -29.31 16.57
N CYS A 145 -2.42 -30.56 16.52
CA CYS A 145 -1.70 -31.08 15.35
C CYS A 145 -2.60 -31.17 14.11
N ALA A 146 -3.87 -31.55 14.25
CA ALA A 146 -4.81 -31.58 13.13
C ALA A 146 -5.07 -30.16 12.59
N LYS A 147 -5.17 -29.15 13.47
CA LYS A 147 -5.27 -27.73 13.11
C LYS A 147 -4.03 -27.25 12.36
N LEU A 148 -2.82 -27.60 12.82
CA LEU A 148 -1.57 -27.26 12.14
C LEU A 148 -1.45 -27.94 10.77
N HIS A 149 -1.83 -29.21 10.64
CA HIS A 149 -1.86 -29.87 9.33
C HIS A 149 -2.87 -29.24 8.38
N PHE A 150 -4.07 -28.87 8.87
CA PHE A 150 -5.05 -28.17 8.05
C PHE A 150 -4.55 -26.78 7.62
N PHE A 151 -3.89 -26.06 8.53
CA PHE A 151 -3.21 -24.80 8.22
C PHE A 151 -2.20 -24.96 7.08
N VAL A 152 -1.28 -25.93 7.18
CA VAL A 152 -0.28 -26.21 6.15
C VAL A 152 -0.94 -26.61 4.83
N PHE A 153 -1.95 -27.47 4.88
CA PHE A 153 -2.68 -27.92 3.71
C PHE A 153 -3.32 -26.78 2.91
N ILE A 154 -3.97 -25.85 3.61
CA ILE A 154 -4.58 -24.69 2.96
C ILE A 154 -3.50 -23.70 2.51
N ALA A 155 -2.46 -23.44 3.31
CA ALA A 155 -1.37 -22.54 2.93
C ALA A 155 -0.65 -22.98 1.64
N ARG A 156 -0.38 -24.29 1.50
CA ARG A 156 0.21 -24.88 0.29
C ARG A 156 -0.63 -24.67 -0.97
N ALA A 157 -1.96 -24.51 -0.85
CA ALA A 157 -2.80 -24.19 -2.00
C ALA A 157 -2.50 -22.80 -2.60
N PHE A 158 -1.97 -21.86 -1.79
CA PHE A 158 -1.61 -20.51 -2.24
C PHE A 158 -0.18 -20.42 -2.77
N GLN A 159 0.73 -21.33 -2.40
CA GLN A 159 2.16 -21.24 -2.74
C GLN A 159 2.43 -21.03 -4.23
N PRO A 160 1.85 -21.80 -5.17
CA PRO A 160 2.11 -21.60 -6.60
C PRO A 160 1.70 -20.20 -7.08
N PHE A 161 0.64 -19.64 -6.50
CA PHE A 161 0.22 -18.27 -6.81
C PHE A 161 1.25 -17.28 -6.25
N LEU A 162 1.62 -17.39 -4.98
CA LEU A 162 2.58 -16.45 -4.36
C LEU A 162 3.93 -16.44 -5.09
N GLU A 163 4.51 -17.61 -5.35
CA GLU A 163 5.78 -17.74 -6.07
C GLU A 163 5.74 -17.11 -7.47
N LYS A 164 4.58 -17.18 -8.13
CA LYS A 164 4.38 -16.60 -9.46
C LYS A 164 4.24 -15.07 -9.42
N TYR A 165 3.52 -14.53 -8.44
CA TYR A 165 3.19 -13.10 -8.35
C TYR A 165 4.15 -12.28 -7.47
N GLN A 166 5.08 -12.91 -6.74
CA GLN A 166 6.16 -12.24 -6.00
C GLN A 166 7.37 -11.87 -6.89
N LYS A 167 7.24 -12.01 -8.22
CA LYS A 167 8.28 -11.70 -9.20
C LYS A 167 8.21 -10.24 -9.65
N ASP A 168 9.24 -9.85 -10.41
CA ASP A 168 9.40 -8.52 -10.99
C ASP A 168 8.81 -8.38 -12.41
N ALA A 169 8.45 -9.51 -13.01
CA ALA A 169 7.87 -9.53 -14.34
C ALA A 169 6.42 -9.03 -14.30
N PRO A 170 5.90 -8.39 -15.36
CA PRO A 170 4.51 -7.92 -15.37
C PRO A 170 3.55 -9.11 -15.49
N MET A 171 3.05 -9.60 -14.36
CA MET A 171 2.23 -10.82 -14.31
C MET A 171 0.73 -10.59 -14.52
N ILE A 172 0.29 -9.35 -14.70
CA ILE A 172 -1.14 -9.01 -14.87
C ILE A 172 -1.82 -9.77 -16.03
N PRO A 173 -1.18 -10.11 -17.18
CA PRO A 173 -1.85 -10.88 -18.24
C PRO A 173 -2.31 -12.27 -17.80
N PHE A 174 -1.67 -12.84 -16.77
CA PHE A 174 -1.94 -14.19 -16.26
C PHE A 174 -2.88 -14.18 -15.04
N LEU A 175 -3.08 -13.01 -14.41
CA LEU A 175 -3.72 -12.85 -13.11
C LEU A 175 -5.14 -13.39 -13.06
N TRP A 176 -5.93 -13.12 -14.10
CA TRP A 176 -7.32 -13.55 -14.17
C TRP A 176 -7.46 -15.07 -14.03
N LYS A 177 -6.72 -15.83 -14.84
CA LYS A 177 -6.84 -17.29 -14.88
C LYS A 177 -6.27 -17.93 -13.61
N ASP A 178 -5.08 -17.51 -13.19
CA ASP A 178 -4.44 -18.08 -12.01
C ASP A 178 -5.25 -17.84 -10.74
N LEU A 179 -5.85 -16.65 -10.60
CA LEU A 179 -6.68 -16.32 -9.44
C LEU A 179 -8.02 -17.05 -9.47
N GLU A 180 -8.63 -17.21 -10.65
CA GLU A 180 -9.81 -18.07 -10.82
C GLU A 180 -9.53 -19.50 -10.34
N ASP A 181 -8.42 -20.08 -10.79
CA ASP A 181 -8.05 -21.46 -10.46
C ASP A 181 -7.76 -21.62 -8.96
N LEU A 182 -7.06 -20.66 -8.34
CA LEU A 182 -6.84 -20.63 -6.90
C LEU A 182 -8.16 -20.61 -6.12
N ILE A 183 -9.05 -19.66 -6.42
CA ILE A 183 -10.33 -19.52 -5.70
C ILE A 183 -11.19 -20.77 -5.89
N ARG A 184 -11.28 -21.32 -7.10
CA ARG A 184 -12.01 -22.56 -7.36
C ARG A 184 -11.43 -23.73 -6.58
N SER A 185 -10.10 -23.83 -6.48
CA SER A 185 -9.44 -24.90 -5.72
C SER A 185 -9.78 -24.85 -4.23
N LEU A 186 -10.01 -23.66 -3.67
CA LEU A 186 -10.42 -23.47 -2.28
C LEU A 186 -11.90 -23.78 -2.09
N LEU A 187 -12.77 -23.27 -2.97
CA LEU A 187 -14.21 -23.46 -2.88
C LEU A 187 -14.61 -24.94 -3.01
N LYS A 188 -13.99 -25.69 -3.92
CA LYS A 188 -14.29 -27.13 -4.12
C LYS A 188 -14.09 -28.00 -2.87
N ARG A 189 -13.36 -27.50 -1.86
CA ARG A 189 -13.09 -28.22 -0.60
C ARG A 189 -14.27 -28.22 0.36
N PHE A 190 -15.20 -27.26 0.22
CA PHE A 190 -16.32 -27.11 1.14
C PHE A 190 -17.65 -26.69 0.50
N ILE A 191 -17.68 -26.30 -0.78
CA ILE A 191 -18.89 -25.94 -1.54
C ILE A 191 -19.27 -27.10 -2.47
N LYS A 192 -20.58 -27.37 -2.58
CA LYS A 192 -21.12 -28.39 -3.49
C LYS A 192 -20.80 -28.06 -4.95
N ARG A 193 -20.54 -29.10 -5.76
CA ARG A 193 -20.09 -28.94 -7.15
C ARG A 193 -21.13 -28.25 -8.04
N ASP A 194 -22.40 -28.57 -7.86
CA ASP A 194 -23.56 -27.99 -8.55
C ASP A 194 -23.81 -26.52 -8.17
N ALA A 195 -23.40 -26.11 -6.97
CA ALA A 195 -23.47 -24.72 -6.52
C ALA A 195 -22.35 -23.82 -7.05
N LEU A 196 -21.28 -24.38 -7.65
CA LEU A 196 -20.15 -23.59 -8.15
C LEU A 196 -20.47 -22.94 -9.50
N PRO A 197 -20.42 -21.60 -9.61
CA PRO A 197 -20.68 -20.93 -10.87
C PRO A 197 -19.61 -21.22 -11.92
N THR A 198 -20.01 -21.39 -13.18
CA THR A 198 -19.08 -21.57 -14.30
C THR A 198 -18.36 -20.26 -14.67
N SER A 199 -19.04 -19.12 -14.57
CA SER A 199 -18.46 -17.80 -14.88
C SER A 199 -17.68 -17.21 -13.70
N PRO A 200 -16.46 -16.66 -13.89
CA PRO A 200 -15.71 -15.97 -12.84
C PRO A 200 -16.45 -14.75 -12.24
N TYR A 201 -17.22 -14.02 -13.06
CA TYR A 201 -18.02 -12.88 -12.57
C TYR A 201 -19.14 -13.32 -11.61
N LYS A 202 -19.69 -14.52 -11.82
CA LYS A 202 -20.65 -15.12 -10.88
C LYS A 202 -19.92 -15.72 -9.67
N LEU A 203 -18.72 -16.26 -9.86
CA LEU A 203 -17.87 -16.81 -8.80
C LEU A 203 -17.58 -15.76 -7.72
N VAL A 204 -17.23 -14.53 -8.11
CA VAL A 204 -16.94 -13.44 -7.15
C VAL A 204 -18.16 -12.90 -6.41
N ARG A 205 -19.38 -13.24 -6.86
CA ARG A 205 -20.65 -12.88 -6.23
C ARG A 205 -21.27 -14.01 -5.42
N LEU A 206 -20.61 -15.18 -5.38
CA LEU A 206 -21.07 -16.33 -4.62
C LEU A 206 -21.06 -15.99 -3.12
N ASP A 207 -22.21 -16.12 -2.46
CA ASP A 207 -22.26 -16.02 -1.00
C ASP A 207 -21.70 -17.31 -0.37
N VAL A 208 -20.39 -17.31 -0.14
CA VAL A 208 -19.68 -18.44 0.47
C VAL A 208 -20.04 -18.66 1.95
N THR A 209 -20.86 -17.79 2.55
CA THR A 209 -21.34 -17.94 3.93
C THR A 209 -22.68 -18.68 4.01
N ASP A 210 -23.38 -18.86 2.89
CA ASP A 210 -24.61 -19.66 2.85
C ASP A 210 -24.28 -21.15 3.02
N GLN A 211 -24.59 -21.67 4.20
CA GLN A 211 -24.34 -23.06 4.57
C GLN A 211 -25.16 -24.06 3.72
N LYS A 212 -26.22 -23.63 3.03
CA LYS A 212 -26.98 -24.49 2.11
C LYS A 212 -26.13 -24.93 0.91
N LEU A 213 -25.15 -24.10 0.53
CA LEU A 213 -24.22 -24.36 -0.57
C LEU A 213 -23.06 -25.27 -0.14
N TRP A 214 -22.88 -25.49 1.17
CA TRP A 214 -21.75 -26.24 1.69
C TRP A 214 -21.94 -27.74 1.51
N LEU A 215 -20.84 -28.44 1.33
CA LEU A 215 -20.79 -29.90 1.44
C LEU A 215 -21.28 -30.35 2.82
N GLY A 216 -21.74 -31.59 2.90
CA GLY A 216 -21.98 -32.24 4.19
C GLY A 216 -20.70 -32.19 5.03
N THR A 217 -20.82 -31.98 6.34
CA THR A 217 -19.65 -31.82 7.22
C THR A 217 -18.72 -33.04 7.20
N LYS A 218 -19.20 -34.23 6.81
CA LYS A 218 -18.35 -35.41 6.63
C LYS A 218 -17.45 -35.33 5.39
N ASP A 219 -17.87 -34.60 4.37
CA ASP A 219 -17.28 -34.57 3.02
C ASP A 219 -16.34 -33.38 2.79
N VAL A 220 -16.19 -32.48 3.77
CA VAL A 220 -15.21 -31.39 3.69
C VAL A 220 -13.79 -31.94 3.55
N ASP A 221 -13.05 -31.39 2.58
CA ASP A 221 -11.66 -31.75 2.36
C ASP A 221 -10.75 -31.02 3.36
N ILE A 222 -10.27 -31.78 4.34
CA ILE A 222 -9.33 -31.34 5.37
C ILE A 222 -7.87 -31.72 5.06
N GLY A 223 -7.64 -32.41 3.94
CA GLY A 223 -6.32 -32.88 3.54
C GLY A 223 -5.83 -34.11 4.32
N MET A 224 -4.82 -34.78 3.75
CA MET A 224 -4.33 -36.05 4.26
C MET A 224 -3.70 -35.94 5.66
N GLY A 225 -2.96 -34.87 5.94
CA GLY A 225 -2.29 -34.68 7.23
C GLY A 225 -3.29 -34.59 8.39
N ALA A 226 -4.30 -33.73 8.28
CA ALA A 226 -5.32 -33.59 9.32
C ALA A 226 -6.17 -34.86 9.44
N ALA A 227 -6.52 -35.49 8.31
CA ALA A 227 -7.26 -36.75 8.29
C ALA A 227 -6.51 -37.89 9.00
N ALA A 228 -5.19 -38.01 8.78
CA ALA A 228 -4.36 -39.01 9.42
C ALA A 228 -4.30 -38.82 10.95
N VAL A 229 -4.10 -37.57 11.41
CA VAL A 229 -4.08 -37.24 12.84
C VAL A 229 -5.42 -37.57 13.50
N ILE A 230 -6.54 -37.16 12.87
CA ILE A 230 -7.88 -37.45 13.39
C ILE A 230 -8.15 -38.95 13.46
N LYS A 231 -7.75 -39.71 12.44
CA LYS A 231 -7.90 -41.17 12.43
C LYS A 231 -7.16 -41.82 13.60
N GLY A 232 -5.98 -41.30 13.96
CA GLY A 232 -5.24 -41.76 15.14
C GLY A 232 -5.85 -41.35 16.49
N LEU A 233 -6.63 -40.26 16.51
CA LEU A 233 -7.25 -39.72 17.72
C LEU A 233 -8.70 -40.18 17.95
N SER A 234 -9.35 -40.77 16.95
CA SER A 234 -10.75 -41.20 16.97
C SER A 234 -10.91 -42.72 17.10
N GLY A 235 -12.07 -43.16 17.58
CA GLY A 235 -12.38 -44.58 17.81
C GLY A 235 -12.71 -44.89 19.28
N ALA A 236 -12.98 -46.16 19.60
CA ALA A 236 -13.50 -46.59 20.90
C ALA A 236 -12.60 -46.28 22.10
N LYS A 237 -11.29 -46.07 21.87
CA LYS A 237 -10.30 -45.66 22.89
C LYS A 237 -9.58 -44.34 22.53
N GLY A 238 -10.13 -43.60 21.56
CA GLY A 238 -9.56 -42.36 21.07
C GLY A 238 -9.72 -41.21 22.06
N ARG A 239 -8.85 -40.19 21.96
CA ARG A 239 -8.92 -38.96 22.77
C ARG A 239 -10.02 -38.00 22.28
N VAL A 240 -10.58 -38.24 21.09
CA VAL A 240 -11.58 -37.37 20.45
C VAL A 240 -12.81 -38.19 20.05
N SER A 241 -14.00 -37.72 20.46
CA SER A 241 -15.28 -38.33 20.11
C SER A 241 -15.67 -38.08 18.65
N GLU A 242 -16.59 -38.87 18.10
CA GLU A 242 -17.13 -38.64 16.74
C GLU A 242 -17.74 -37.24 16.60
N LEU A 243 -18.44 -36.77 17.64
CA LEU A 243 -18.96 -35.40 17.70
C LEU A 243 -17.83 -34.36 17.62
N GLY A 244 -16.72 -34.58 18.33
CA GLY A 244 -15.54 -33.71 18.28
C GLY A 244 -14.90 -33.67 16.88
N VAL A 245 -14.88 -34.80 16.17
CA VAL A 245 -14.40 -34.86 14.78
C VAL A 245 -15.33 -34.07 13.83
N LEU A 246 -16.65 -34.23 13.99
CA LEU A 246 -17.62 -33.46 13.20
C LEU A 246 -17.51 -31.96 13.48
N GLN A 247 -17.32 -31.58 14.74
CA GLN A 247 -17.12 -30.19 15.14
C GLN A 247 -15.84 -29.61 14.51
N PHE A 248 -14.71 -30.33 14.56
CA PHE A 248 -13.47 -29.92 13.88
C PHE A 248 -13.68 -29.71 12.38
N LYS A 249 -14.34 -30.65 11.71
CA LYS A 249 -14.65 -30.53 10.28
C LYS A 249 -15.55 -29.32 9.99
N LYS A 250 -16.53 -29.03 10.84
CA LYS A 250 -17.37 -27.84 10.73
C LYS A 250 -16.57 -26.55 10.89
N GLU A 251 -15.61 -26.53 11.82
CA GLU A 251 -14.68 -25.41 11.98
C GLU A 251 -13.78 -25.22 10.74
N CYS A 252 -13.30 -26.31 10.12
CA CYS A 252 -12.57 -26.25 8.85
C CYS A 252 -13.41 -25.61 7.73
N GLN A 253 -14.70 -25.96 7.62
CA GLN A 253 -15.62 -25.31 6.67
C GLN A 253 -15.76 -23.81 6.98
N GLY A 254 -15.88 -23.45 8.26
CA GLY A 254 -15.93 -22.05 8.70
C GLY A 254 -14.66 -21.27 8.36
N ALA A 255 -13.48 -21.88 8.56
CA ALA A 255 -12.19 -21.30 8.19
C ALA A 255 -12.11 -21.06 6.68
N LEU A 256 -12.43 -22.07 5.85
CA LEU A 256 -12.45 -21.93 4.40
C LEU A 256 -13.44 -20.87 3.91
N SER A 257 -14.64 -20.83 4.48
CA SER A 257 -15.65 -19.81 4.17
C SER A 257 -15.13 -18.40 4.48
N LYS A 258 -14.49 -18.19 5.64
CA LYS A 258 -13.88 -16.90 5.99
C LYS A 258 -12.74 -16.50 5.06
N ILE A 259 -11.87 -17.44 4.69
CA ILE A 259 -10.78 -17.21 3.73
C ILE A 259 -11.36 -16.79 2.38
N CYS A 260 -12.25 -17.60 1.83
CA CYS A 260 -12.86 -17.32 0.53
C CYS A 260 -13.64 -16.00 0.54
N LYS A 261 -14.40 -15.69 1.60
CA LYS A 261 -15.14 -14.42 1.72
C LYS A 261 -14.20 -13.23 1.61
N LYS A 262 -13.17 -13.18 2.47
CA LYS A 262 -12.19 -12.08 2.48
C LYS A 262 -11.42 -11.99 1.16
N ALA A 263 -11.07 -13.12 0.54
CA ALA A 263 -10.40 -13.14 -0.75
C ALA A 263 -11.30 -12.60 -1.88
N LEU A 264 -12.59 -12.97 -1.89
CA LEU A 264 -13.57 -12.53 -2.88
C LEU A 264 -13.95 -11.05 -2.71
N ASP A 265 -13.99 -10.51 -1.48
CA ASP A 265 -14.38 -9.13 -1.19
C ASP A 265 -13.52 -8.10 -1.95
N LYS A 266 -12.21 -8.31 -2.02
CA LYS A 266 -11.26 -7.40 -2.72
C LYS A 266 -10.64 -8.03 -3.98
N CYS A 267 -11.31 -9.02 -4.56
CA CYS A 267 -10.76 -9.82 -5.65
C CYS A 267 -10.61 -9.01 -6.97
N PRO A 268 -9.41 -9.02 -7.60
CA PRO A 268 -9.19 -8.49 -8.95
C PRO A 268 -10.13 -9.05 -10.04
N LEU A 269 -10.74 -10.22 -9.84
CA LEU A 269 -11.70 -10.80 -10.78
C LEU A 269 -13.00 -9.98 -10.93
N LYS A 270 -13.20 -8.92 -10.15
CA LYS A 270 -14.30 -7.97 -10.31
C LYS A 270 -14.06 -6.96 -11.44
N TYR A 271 -12.83 -6.79 -11.89
CA TYR A 271 -12.43 -5.73 -12.80
C TYR A 271 -12.31 -6.24 -14.23
N ALA A 272 -13.09 -5.66 -15.14
CA ALA A 272 -13.06 -6.00 -16.56
C ALA A 272 -11.67 -5.77 -17.19
N THR A 273 -10.93 -4.75 -16.72
CA THR A 273 -9.55 -4.51 -17.15
C THR A 273 -8.67 -5.74 -16.91
N VAL A 274 -8.74 -6.35 -15.72
CA VAL A 274 -7.95 -7.55 -15.38
C VAL A 274 -8.34 -8.74 -16.27
N HIS A 275 -9.62 -8.91 -16.57
CA HIS A 275 -10.08 -9.93 -17.51
C HIS A 275 -9.54 -9.70 -18.92
N ASN A 276 -9.62 -8.46 -19.41
CA ASN A 276 -9.23 -8.14 -20.76
C ASN A 276 -7.70 -8.19 -20.95
N MET A 277 -6.91 -7.99 -19.89
CA MET A 277 -5.44 -8.13 -19.92
C MET A 277 -4.94 -9.51 -20.38
N MET A 278 -5.79 -10.54 -20.34
CA MET A 278 -5.48 -11.86 -20.91
C MET A 278 -5.13 -11.80 -22.41
N CYS A 279 -5.51 -10.74 -23.12
CA CYS A 279 -5.11 -10.56 -24.52
C CYS A 279 -3.59 -10.45 -24.69
N LEU A 280 -2.86 -10.13 -23.62
CA LEU A 280 -1.41 -10.03 -23.62
C LEU A 280 -0.68 -11.33 -23.21
N ASP A 281 -1.41 -12.44 -22.96
CA ASP A 281 -0.78 -13.75 -22.80
C ASP A 281 -0.37 -14.30 -24.18
N PRO A 282 0.94 -14.50 -24.47
CA PRO A 282 1.38 -14.99 -25.77
C PRO A 282 0.72 -16.30 -26.19
N ARG A 283 0.42 -17.19 -25.23
CA ARG A 283 -0.24 -18.47 -25.51
C ARG A 283 -1.68 -18.27 -25.97
N LYS A 284 -2.33 -17.22 -25.47
CA LYS A 284 -3.68 -16.82 -25.90
C LYS A 284 -3.68 -16.09 -27.22
N MET A 285 -2.68 -15.25 -27.49
CA MET A 285 -2.49 -14.67 -28.83
C MET A 285 -2.36 -15.75 -29.90
N TYR A 286 -1.64 -16.85 -29.61
CA TYR A 286 -1.54 -18.00 -30.51
C TYR A 286 -2.84 -18.80 -30.62
N SER A 287 -3.43 -19.20 -29.48
CA SER A 287 -4.54 -20.17 -29.45
C SER A 287 -5.93 -19.55 -29.68
N SER A 288 -6.10 -18.25 -29.46
CA SER A 288 -7.40 -17.56 -29.52
C SER A 288 -7.25 -16.09 -29.95
N PRO A 289 -6.68 -15.82 -31.14
CA PRO A 289 -6.35 -14.47 -31.58
C PRO A 289 -7.56 -13.53 -31.64
N ASP A 290 -8.71 -14.01 -32.13
CA ASP A 290 -9.93 -13.20 -32.24
C ASP A 290 -10.44 -12.74 -30.86
N GLU A 291 -10.37 -13.62 -29.86
CA GLU A 291 -10.73 -13.29 -28.48
C GLU A 291 -9.76 -12.26 -27.89
N CYS A 292 -8.46 -12.39 -28.18
CA CYS A 292 -7.45 -11.41 -27.77
C CYS A 292 -7.72 -10.05 -28.40
N LEU A 293 -8.05 -9.99 -29.69
CA LEU A 293 -8.37 -8.75 -30.40
C LEU A 293 -9.59 -8.06 -29.78
N GLU A 294 -10.67 -8.80 -29.51
CA GLU A 294 -11.86 -8.26 -28.85
C GLU A 294 -11.53 -7.69 -27.46
N LYS A 295 -10.76 -8.43 -26.66
CA LYS A 295 -10.33 -7.97 -25.33
C LYS A 295 -9.46 -6.71 -25.42
N LEU A 296 -8.54 -6.61 -26.38
CA LEU A 296 -7.73 -5.41 -26.56
C LEU A 296 -8.61 -4.22 -26.96
N LYS A 297 -9.56 -4.40 -27.88
CA LYS A 297 -10.52 -3.34 -28.26
C LYS A 297 -11.26 -2.79 -27.04
N ARG A 298 -11.74 -3.66 -26.14
CA ARG A 298 -12.37 -3.25 -24.88
C ARG A 298 -11.43 -2.47 -23.94
N LEU A 299 -10.13 -2.78 -23.93
CA LEU A 299 -9.13 -2.00 -23.18
C LEU A 299 -8.93 -0.61 -23.81
N ILE A 300 -8.86 -0.54 -25.14
CA ILE A 300 -8.72 0.72 -25.88
C ILE A 300 -9.93 1.62 -25.59
N GLU A 301 -11.16 1.08 -25.72
CA GLU A 301 -12.40 1.78 -25.39
C GLU A 301 -12.37 2.35 -23.97
N LYS A 302 -11.95 1.54 -22.99
CA LYS A 302 -11.81 1.99 -21.60
C LYS A 302 -10.83 3.16 -21.47
N PHE A 303 -9.67 3.08 -22.12
CA PHE A 303 -8.66 4.13 -22.07
C PHE A 303 -9.09 5.41 -22.79
N VAL A 304 -9.91 5.31 -23.85
CA VAL A 304 -10.53 6.47 -24.51
C VAL A 304 -11.54 7.13 -23.57
N LEU A 305 -12.44 6.34 -22.96
CA LEU A 305 -13.42 6.83 -22.00
C LEU A 305 -12.77 7.54 -20.81
N ASP A 306 -11.67 6.98 -20.31
CA ASP A 306 -10.92 7.54 -19.18
C ASP A 306 -9.98 8.71 -19.57
N LYS A 307 -9.98 9.13 -20.84
CA LYS A 307 -9.11 10.17 -21.40
C LYS A 307 -7.61 9.88 -21.21
N GLN A 308 -7.23 8.59 -21.17
CA GLN A 308 -5.83 8.14 -21.03
C GLN A 308 -5.15 7.76 -22.36
N LEU A 309 -5.91 7.79 -23.46
CA LEU A 309 -5.41 7.57 -24.81
C LEU A 309 -5.25 8.90 -25.55
N THR A 310 -4.01 9.36 -25.66
CA THR A 310 -3.64 10.50 -26.50
C THR A 310 -4.07 10.23 -27.95
N GLY A 311 -4.74 11.19 -28.58
CA GLY A 311 -5.30 11.04 -29.93
C GLY A 311 -6.66 10.33 -30.00
N GLY A 312 -7.20 9.87 -28.86
CA GLY A 312 -8.58 9.38 -28.76
C GLY A 312 -8.89 8.19 -29.66
N ILE A 313 -10.07 8.20 -30.27
CA ILE A 313 -10.61 7.08 -31.07
C ILE A 313 -9.69 6.73 -32.24
N SER A 314 -9.19 7.73 -32.99
CA SER A 314 -8.34 7.50 -34.15
C SER A 314 -7.05 6.76 -33.80
N SER A 315 -6.41 7.11 -32.68
CA SER A 315 -5.26 6.36 -32.18
C SER A 315 -5.65 4.94 -31.73
N GLY A 316 -6.84 4.78 -31.16
CA GLY A 316 -7.40 3.47 -30.82
C GLY A 316 -7.60 2.54 -32.03
N ASP A 317 -8.07 3.08 -33.14
CA ASP A 317 -8.23 2.34 -34.40
C ASP A 317 -6.88 1.85 -34.93
N VAL A 318 -5.86 2.73 -34.92
CA VAL A 318 -4.50 2.39 -35.33
C VAL A 318 -3.92 1.27 -34.45
N ILE A 319 -4.07 1.37 -33.12
CA ILE A 319 -3.61 0.32 -32.19
C ILE A 319 -4.31 -1.01 -32.49
N SER A 320 -5.63 -0.98 -32.71
CA SER A 320 -6.40 -2.19 -33.02
C SER A 320 -5.94 -2.86 -34.32
N GLN A 321 -5.74 -2.07 -35.37
CA GLN A 321 -5.23 -2.57 -36.66
C GLN A 321 -3.81 -3.14 -36.55
N GLN A 322 -2.93 -2.45 -35.80
CA GLN A 322 -1.58 -2.94 -35.54
C GLN A 322 -1.61 -4.28 -34.78
N PHE A 323 -2.50 -4.43 -33.79
CA PHE A 323 -2.63 -5.68 -33.05
C PHE A 323 -3.17 -6.82 -33.90
N GLU A 324 -4.18 -6.56 -34.73
CA GLU A 324 -4.72 -7.55 -35.67
C GLU A 324 -3.65 -8.06 -36.64
N LYS A 325 -2.80 -7.16 -37.15
CA LYS A 325 -1.65 -7.51 -37.97
C LYS A 325 -0.61 -8.33 -37.20
N ALA A 326 -0.29 -7.94 -35.97
CA ALA A 326 0.65 -8.67 -35.12
C ALA A 326 0.15 -10.08 -34.77
N LEU A 327 -1.14 -10.25 -34.49
CA LEU A 327 -1.77 -11.55 -34.26
C LEU A 327 -1.69 -12.44 -35.52
N SER A 328 -1.87 -11.85 -36.69
CA SER A 328 -1.86 -12.57 -37.97
C SER A 328 -0.47 -13.00 -38.42
N ASN A 329 0.57 -12.22 -38.08
CA ASN A 329 1.92 -12.39 -38.58
C ASN A 329 2.89 -12.97 -37.54
N GLU A 330 2.93 -12.40 -36.33
CA GLU A 330 3.92 -12.76 -35.30
C GLU A 330 3.40 -13.89 -34.42
N ALA A 331 2.14 -13.78 -33.96
CA ALA A 331 1.60 -14.67 -32.93
C ALA A 331 1.33 -16.10 -33.39
N LYS A 332 1.54 -16.42 -34.67
CA LYS A 332 1.44 -17.78 -35.23
C LYS A 332 2.69 -18.61 -35.02
N SER A 333 3.77 -18.03 -34.48
CA SER A 333 5.00 -18.78 -34.22
C SER A 333 4.84 -19.74 -33.04
N LEU A 334 5.60 -20.84 -33.05
CA LEU A 334 5.61 -21.81 -31.94
C LEU A 334 6.16 -21.20 -30.63
N GLU A 335 6.90 -20.10 -30.71
CA GLU A 335 7.40 -19.39 -29.53
C GLU A 335 6.25 -18.82 -28.69
N PHE A 336 5.20 -18.29 -29.33
CA PHE A 336 4.00 -17.83 -28.64
C PHE A 336 3.24 -18.99 -27.98
N ALA A 337 3.08 -20.11 -28.68
CA ALA A 337 2.41 -21.30 -28.16
C ALA A 337 3.12 -21.89 -26.92
N ASN A 338 4.45 -21.90 -26.95
CA ASN A 338 5.29 -22.52 -25.92
C ASN A 338 5.78 -21.54 -24.85
N PHE A 339 5.33 -20.27 -24.88
CA PHE A 339 5.76 -19.26 -23.92
C PHE A 339 5.53 -19.71 -22.47
N GLN A 340 6.57 -19.65 -21.63
CA GLN A 340 6.51 -19.99 -20.22
C GLN A 340 6.81 -18.76 -19.34
N PRO A 341 5.82 -18.23 -18.60
CA PRO A 341 6.02 -17.08 -17.70
C PRO A 341 7.01 -17.35 -16.56
N SER A 342 7.35 -18.62 -16.29
CA SER A 342 8.36 -19.01 -15.31
C SER A 342 9.79 -18.87 -15.82
N VAL A 343 10.00 -18.86 -17.14
CA VAL A 343 11.31 -18.88 -17.80
C VAL A 343 11.63 -17.53 -18.43
N SER A 344 10.66 -16.92 -19.12
CA SER A 344 10.86 -15.65 -19.83
C SER A 344 9.91 -14.57 -19.34
N ARG A 345 10.38 -13.32 -19.30
CA ARG A 345 9.53 -12.18 -18.95
C ARG A 345 8.64 -11.81 -20.14
N VAL A 346 7.36 -11.57 -19.87
CA VAL A 346 6.37 -11.29 -20.93
C VAL A 346 6.60 -9.93 -21.59
N ASP A 347 7.06 -8.92 -20.87
CA ASP A 347 7.44 -7.61 -21.45
C ASP A 347 8.61 -7.72 -22.41
N THR A 348 9.67 -8.46 -22.05
CA THR A 348 10.81 -8.70 -22.93
C THR A 348 10.38 -9.44 -24.20
N PHE A 349 9.62 -10.53 -24.03
CA PHE A 349 9.12 -11.33 -25.15
C PHE A 349 8.22 -10.52 -26.08
N LEU A 350 7.24 -9.79 -25.54
CA LEU A 350 6.36 -8.97 -26.34
C LEU A 350 7.10 -7.80 -26.98
N SER A 351 8.11 -7.21 -26.33
CA SER A 351 8.93 -6.16 -26.96
C SER A 351 9.67 -6.68 -28.19
N GLN A 352 10.22 -7.89 -28.14
CA GLN A 352 10.94 -8.49 -29.25
C GLN A 352 10.03 -8.70 -30.47
N ASN A 353 8.76 -9.05 -30.23
CA ASN A 353 7.81 -9.39 -31.29
C ASN A 353 6.92 -8.21 -31.73
N LEU A 354 6.68 -7.23 -30.87
CA LEU A 354 5.68 -6.17 -31.10
C LEU A 354 6.28 -4.76 -31.23
N SER A 355 7.58 -4.56 -31.00
CA SER A 355 8.19 -3.21 -31.01
C SER A 355 8.14 -2.50 -32.36
N SER A 356 8.04 -3.24 -33.47
CA SER A 356 7.83 -2.69 -34.82
C SER A 356 6.45 -2.03 -34.99
N TYR A 357 5.48 -2.37 -34.13
CA TYR A 357 4.13 -1.80 -34.09
C TYR A 357 4.10 -0.69 -33.02
N THR A 358 4.52 0.52 -33.38
CA THR A 358 4.87 1.58 -32.40
C THR A 358 3.73 1.99 -31.47
N ASP A 359 2.53 2.27 -32.00
CA ASP A 359 1.37 2.69 -31.20
C ASP A 359 0.88 1.56 -30.29
N LEU A 360 0.79 0.35 -30.83
CA LEU A 360 0.47 -0.85 -30.09
C LEU A 360 1.45 -1.08 -28.94
N TRP A 361 2.76 -1.02 -29.23
CA TRP A 361 3.77 -1.28 -28.21
C TRP A 361 3.74 -0.24 -27.10
N ASN A 362 3.56 1.03 -27.44
CA ASN A 362 3.39 2.09 -26.45
C ASN A 362 2.13 1.90 -25.59
N PHE A 363 1.06 1.37 -26.18
CA PHE A 363 -0.14 0.98 -25.42
C PHE A 363 0.12 -0.24 -24.52
N CYS A 364 0.78 -1.30 -25.02
CA CYS A 364 1.19 -2.46 -24.24
C CYS A 364 2.06 -2.07 -23.04
N LYS A 365 3.00 -1.13 -23.20
CA LYS A 365 3.80 -0.60 -22.07
C LYS A 365 2.90 -0.04 -20.97
N LYS A 366 1.93 0.81 -21.33
CA LYS A 366 0.96 1.38 -20.36
C LYS A 366 0.22 0.27 -19.61
N LEU A 367 -0.21 -0.77 -20.31
CA LEU A 367 -0.94 -1.90 -19.74
C LEU A 367 -0.07 -2.79 -18.83
N LEU A 368 1.18 -3.07 -19.23
CA LEU A 368 2.11 -3.92 -18.46
C LEU A 368 2.65 -3.21 -17.21
N LEU A 369 2.55 -1.88 -17.14
CA LEU A 369 2.83 -1.09 -15.93
C LEU A 369 1.70 -1.14 -14.88
N LEU A 370 0.54 -1.71 -15.21
CA LEU A 370 -0.52 -1.91 -14.23
C LEU A 370 -0.07 -2.93 -13.17
N SER A 371 -0.27 -2.60 -11.90
CA SER A 371 0.15 -3.44 -10.79
C SER A 371 -0.56 -4.80 -10.77
N HIS A 372 0.22 -5.85 -10.52
CA HIS A 372 -0.25 -7.22 -10.26
C HIS A 372 0.13 -7.70 -8.85
N GLY A 373 0.87 -6.89 -8.09
CA GLY A 373 1.49 -7.22 -6.82
C GLY A 373 2.36 -6.05 -6.34
N GLN A 374 2.93 -6.18 -5.14
CA GLN A 374 3.78 -5.15 -4.51
C GLN A 374 5.24 -5.56 -4.37
N ALA A 375 5.63 -6.72 -4.90
CA ALA A 375 6.96 -7.27 -4.67
C ALA A 375 8.08 -6.33 -5.16
N GLU A 376 7.90 -5.63 -6.27
CA GLU A 376 8.87 -4.64 -6.76
C GLU A 376 8.95 -3.42 -5.83
N VAL A 377 7.80 -2.86 -5.42
CA VAL A 377 7.73 -1.71 -4.51
C VAL A 377 8.30 -2.04 -3.13
N GLU A 378 7.99 -3.21 -2.57
CA GLU A 378 8.53 -3.68 -1.29
C GLU A 378 10.03 -3.96 -1.35
N ARG A 379 10.53 -4.50 -2.47
CA ARG A 379 11.97 -4.59 -2.73
C ARG A 379 12.57 -3.19 -2.79
N GLY A 380 11.87 -2.25 -3.38
CA GLY A 380 12.20 -0.83 -3.35
C GLY A 380 12.34 -0.29 -1.92
N PHE A 381 11.32 -0.46 -1.07
CA PHE A 381 11.39 0.00 0.31
C PHE A 381 12.47 -0.71 1.13
N SER A 382 12.73 -1.98 0.87
CA SER A 382 13.82 -2.71 1.54
C SER A 382 15.18 -2.10 1.22
N VAL A 383 15.46 -1.80 -0.06
CA VAL A 383 16.70 -1.13 -0.44
C VAL A 383 16.73 0.31 0.10
N ASN A 384 15.60 1.03 0.11
CA ASN A 384 15.54 2.36 0.75
C ASN A 384 15.94 2.27 2.22
N LYS A 385 15.40 1.30 2.95
CA LYS A 385 15.70 1.08 4.37
C LYS A 385 17.17 0.73 4.61
N GLU A 386 17.83 0.06 3.67
CA GLU A 386 19.26 -0.24 3.76
C GLU A 386 20.15 0.99 3.53
N VAL A 387 19.72 1.93 2.69
CA VAL A 387 20.47 3.16 2.42
C VAL A 387 20.10 4.31 3.38
N GLU A 388 18.92 4.26 3.97
CA GLU A 388 18.38 5.29 4.87
C GLU A 388 19.25 5.48 6.12
N THR A 389 19.56 6.74 6.43
CA THR A 389 20.26 7.16 7.64
C THR A 389 19.59 8.42 8.21
N CYS A 390 19.85 8.73 9.48
CA CYS A 390 19.26 9.89 10.15
C CYS A 390 19.69 11.21 9.46
N ASN A 391 18.76 12.16 9.36
CA ASN A 391 18.98 13.51 8.81
C ASN A 391 19.43 13.54 7.33
N MET A 392 18.95 12.59 6.53
CA MET A 392 19.22 12.57 5.09
C MET A 392 18.21 13.42 4.32
N SER A 393 18.68 14.18 3.32
CA SER A 393 17.80 14.87 2.37
C SER A 393 17.21 13.91 1.33
N GLU A 394 16.05 14.25 0.77
CA GLU A 394 15.42 13.48 -0.32
C GLU A 394 16.39 13.28 -1.50
N GLU A 395 17.11 14.32 -1.90
CA GLU A 395 18.09 14.26 -2.99
C GLU A 395 19.18 13.22 -2.71
N THR A 396 19.67 13.13 -1.47
CA THR A 396 20.70 12.14 -1.12
C THR A 396 20.16 10.72 -1.22
N VAL A 397 18.91 10.48 -0.82
CA VAL A 397 18.25 9.16 -0.99
C VAL A 397 18.14 8.80 -2.47
N VAL A 398 17.71 9.75 -3.31
CA VAL A 398 17.62 9.54 -4.77
C VAL A 398 18.99 9.19 -5.36
N ILE A 399 20.04 9.94 -5.01
CA ILE A 399 21.40 9.69 -5.51
C ILE A 399 21.92 8.32 -5.06
N GLN A 400 21.77 7.96 -3.78
CA GLN A 400 22.18 6.66 -3.29
C GLN A 400 21.46 5.53 -4.01
N ARG A 401 20.17 5.72 -4.34
CA ARG A 401 19.42 4.74 -5.13
C ARG A 401 19.91 4.59 -6.55
N LEU A 402 20.21 5.69 -7.23
CA LEU A 402 20.83 5.65 -8.56
C LEU A 402 22.15 4.88 -8.53
N ILE A 403 22.97 5.07 -7.49
CA ILE A 403 24.22 4.32 -7.30
C ILE A 403 23.93 2.83 -7.13
N CYS A 404 23.00 2.45 -6.24
CA CYS A 404 22.63 1.04 -6.03
C CYS A 404 22.14 0.37 -7.32
N ASP A 405 21.34 1.06 -8.12
CA ASP A 405 20.81 0.53 -9.37
C ASP A 405 21.90 0.39 -10.44
N GLN A 406 22.79 1.38 -10.56
CA GLN A 406 23.94 1.29 -11.47
C GLN A 406 24.89 0.14 -11.08
N VAL A 407 25.16 -0.05 -9.79
CA VAL A 407 25.96 -1.18 -9.29
C VAL A 407 25.34 -2.52 -9.67
N LYS A 408 24.00 -2.65 -9.58
CA LYS A 408 23.28 -3.85 -10.00
C LYS A 408 23.40 -4.08 -11.51
N VAL A 409 23.25 -3.04 -12.33
CA VAL A 409 23.42 -3.11 -13.79
C VAL A 409 24.82 -3.59 -14.17
N CYS A 410 25.85 -3.14 -13.45
CA CYS A 410 27.22 -3.60 -13.66
C CYS A 410 27.46 -5.05 -13.17
N GLY A 411 26.53 -5.69 -12.46
CA GLY A 411 26.71 -7.04 -11.92
C GLY A 411 27.39 -7.10 -10.55
N GLY A 412 27.43 -5.98 -9.82
CA GLY A 412 27.98 -5.88 -8.47
C GLY A 412 29.11 -4.85 -8.33
N VAL A 413 29.46 -4.54 -7.08
CA VAL A 413 30.43 -3.45 -6.76
C VAL A 413 31.81 -3.68 -7.37
N THR A 414 32.22 -4.93 -7.55
CA THR A 414 33.53 -5.30 -8.14
C THR A 414 33.56 -5.21 -9.66
N GLN A 415 32.38 -5.11 -10.30
CA GLN A 415 32.23 -5.08 -11.75
C GLN A 415 31.93 -3.68 -12.29
N VAL A 416 31.85 -2.68 -11.40
CA VAL A 416 31.66 -1.28 -11.80
C VAL A 416 32.92 -0.77 -12.50
N PRO A 417 32.84 -0.35 -13.79
CA PRO A 417 34.00 0.13 -14.51
C PRO A 417 34.58 1.41 -13.90
N LEU A 418 35.88 1.42 -13.62
CA LEU A 418 36.60 2.62 -13.18
C LEU A 418 36.96 3.49 -14.39
N SER A 419 35.96 4.17 -14.95
CA SER A 419 36.16 5.07 -16.10
C SER A 419 36.98 6.31 -15.70
N LYS A 420 37.64 6.95 -16.68
CA LYS A 420 38.40 8.19 -16.44
C LYS A 420 37.52 9.31 -15.91
N GLU A 421 36.28 9.36 -16.38
CA GLU A 421 35.25 10.30 -15.92
C GLU A 421 34.94 10.06 -14.45
N LEU A 422 34.70 8.81 -14.04
CA LEU A 422 34.40 8.47 -12.64
C LEU A 422 35.55 8.86 -11.70
N ILE A 423 36.80 8.61 -12.11
CA ILE A 423 38.00 8.98 -11.35
C ILE A 423 38.10 10.52 -11.22
N SER A 424 37.87 11.25 -12.30
CA SER A 424 37.86 12.72 -12.30
C SER A 424 36.75 13.31 -11.42
N HIS A 425 35.55 12.72 -11.47
CA HIS A 425 34.44 13.08 -10.60
C HIS A 425 34.76 12.83 -9.13
N CYS A 426 35.38 11.69 -8.80
CA CYS A 426 35.83 11.37 -7.44
C CYS A 426 36.88 12.36 -6.94
N ALA A 427 37.89 12.68 -7.77
CA ALA A 427 38.95 13.63 -7.42
C ALA A 427 38.40 15.05 -7.11
N SER A 428 37.33 15.48 -7.81
CA SER A 428 36.70 16.78 -7.62
C SER A 428 35.57 16.80 -6.58
N ALA A 429 35.16 15.65 -6.03
CA ALA A 429 33.97 15.51 -5.19
C ALA A 429 34.01 16.44 -3.96
N ARG A 430 35.15 16.54 -3.28
CA ARG A 430 35.30 17.41 -2.10
C ARG A 430 35.13 18.89 -2.44
N SER A 431 35.65 19.33 -3.58
CA SER A 431 35.54 20.72 -4.03
C SER A 431 34.08 21.05 -4.38
N ARG A 432 33.41 20.17 -5.13
CA ARG A 432 31.99 20.29 -5.46
C ARG A 432 31.10 20.32 -4.23
N TYR A 433 31.37 19.45 -3.25
CA TYR A 433 30.62 19.44 -1.98
C TYR A 433 30.77 20.75 -1.21
N ARG A 434 31.97 21.33 -1.16
CA ARG A 434 32.18 22.65 -0.54
C ARG A 434 31.44 23.76 -1.27
N ALA A 435 31.48 23.75 -2.61
CA ALA A 435 30.74 24.73 -3.40
C ALA A 435 29.22 24.64 -3.14
N HIS A 436 28.68 23.42 -3.07
CA HIS A 436 27.28 23.18 -2.71
C HIS A 436 26.93 23.71 -1.31
N LEU A 437 27.78 23.46 -0.30
CA LEU A 437 27.53 23.99 1.05
C LEU A 437 27.51 25.52 1.11
N GLU A 438 28.38 26.18 0.36
CA GLU A 438 28.38 27.65 0.26
C GLU A 438 27.14 28.18 -0.46
N GLU A 439 26.68 27.49 -1.50
CA GLU A 439 25.44 27.84 -2.20
C GLU A 439 24.21 27.67 -1.28
N GLU A 440 24.13 26.57 -0.55
CA GLU A 440 23.06 26.30 0.42
C GLU A 440 23.05 27.32 1.56
N LYS A 441 24.23 27.74 2.02
CA LYS A 441 24.34 28.82 3.02
C LYS A 441 23.78 30.13 2.47
N LYS A 442 24.16 30.53 1.26
CA LYS A 442 23.65 31.75 0.60
C LYS A 442 22.15 31.69 0.36
N LYS A 443 21.62 30.53 -0.03
CA LYS A 443 20.17 30.32 -0.19
C LYS A 443 19.43 30.55 1.12
N ARG A 444 19.91 29.97 2.24
CA ARG A 444 19.30 30.19 3.57
C ARG A 444 19.34 31.65 3.99
N GLU A 445 20.48 32.33 3.81
CA GLU A 445 20.60 33.76 4.12
C GLU A 445 19.62 34.60 3.28
N THR A 446 19.47 34.27 2.00
CA THR A 446 18.54 34.95 1.08
C THR A 446 17.08 34.69 1.47
N GLU A 447 16.74 33.45 1.83
CA GLU A 447 15.39 33.08 2.28
C GLU A 447 15.02 33.75 3.61
N GLU A 448 15.95 33.82 4.57
CA GLU A 448 15.75 34.53 5.83
C GLU A 448 15.53 36.02 5.60
N ASN A 449 16.34 36.65 4.75
CA ASN A 449 16.16 38.05 4.38
C ASN A 449 14.84 38.29 3.65
N SER A 450 14.44 37.39 2.75
CA SER A 450 13.14 37.44 2.06
C SER A 450 11.96 37.31 3.03
N LYS A 451 12.05 36.42 4.03
CA LYS A 451 11.03 36.28 5.09
C LYS A 451 10.94 37.54 5.96
N LYS A 452 12.08 38.07 6.40
CA LYS A 452 12.13 39.33 7.17
C LYS A 452 11.53 40.48 6.37
N ARG A 453 11.85 40.57 5.08
CA ARG A 453 11.29 41.57 4.17
C ARG A 453 9.78 41.44 4.03
N LYS A 454 9.25 40.24 3.79
CA LYS A 454 7.79 39.99 3.72
C LYS A 454 7.08 40.42 5.00
N TYR A 455 7.63 40.10 6.16
CA TYR A 455 7.07 40.50 7.44
C TYR A 455 7.00 42.03 7.58
N VAL A 456 8.07 42.75 7.23
CA VAL A 456 8.09 44.22 7.26
C VAL A 456 7.13 44.82 6.22
N GLU A 457 6.98 44.21 5.05
CA GLU A 457 6.02 44.64 4.01
C GLU A 457 4.56 44.46 4.45
N GLU A 458 4.24 43.36 5.13
CA GLU A 458 2.92 43.10 5.72
C GLU A 458 2.59 44.08 6.84
N ASP A 459 3.52 44.27 7.78
CA ASP A 459 3.42 45.23 8.89
C ASP A 459 3.22 46.67 8.36
N LEU A 460 3.98 47.06 7.33
CA LEU A 460 3.82 48.35 6.67
C LEU A 460 2.44 48.51 5.99
N LYS A 461 1.89 47.43 5.43
CA LYS A 461 0.56 47.44 4.82
C LYS A 461 -0.53 47.62 5.88
N GLU A 462 -0.41 46.95 7.03
CA GLU A 462 -1.32 47.09 8.17
C GLU A 462 -1.29 48.51 8.74
N LEU A 463 -0.09 49.07 8.95
CA LEU A 463 0.07 50.45 9.40
C LEU A 463 -0.54 51.45 8.41
N LYS A 464 -0.33 51.28 7.10
CA LYS A 464 -0.96 52.14 6.08
C LYS A 464 -2.49 52.04 6.08
N GLN A 465 -3.05 50.85 6.32
CA GLN A 465 -4.50 50.65 6.43
C GLN A 465 -5.07 51.29 7.71
N LYS A 466 -4.37 51.16 8.84
CA LYS A 466 -4.70 51.83 10.09
C LYS A 466 -4.67 53.36 9.93
N LYS A 467 -3.65 53.90 9.24
CA LYS A 467 -3.55 55.32 8.88
C LYS A 467 -4.78 55.81 8.13
N LYS A 468 -5.17 55.07 7.09
CA LYS A 468 -6.33 55.41 6.27
C LYS A 468 -7.60 55.45 7.10
N SER A 469 -7.81 54.44 7.94
CA SER A 469 -8.99 54.33 8.81
C SER A 469 -9.07 55.47 9.82
N ILE A 470 -7.97 55.80 10.50
CA ILE A 470 -7.92 56.92 11.46
C ILE A 470 -8.15 58.26 10.75
N ARG A 471 -7.59 58.45 9.55
CA ARG A 471 -7.81 59.67 8.75
C ARG A 471 -9.27 59.85 8.34
N GLU A 472 -9.95 58.77 7.98
CA GLU A 472 -11.40 58.77 7.69
C GLU A 472 -12.20 59.14 8.95
N ILE A 473 -11.83 58.59 10.11
CA ILE A 473 -12.44 58.94 11.40
C ILE A 473 -12.22 60.43 11.73
N CYS A 474 -11.01 60.97 11.59
CA CYS A 474 -10.73 62.40 11.81
C CYS A 474 -11.64 63.27 10.94
N THR A 475 -11.69 63.00 9.64
CA THR A 475 -12.52 63.74 8.69
C THR A 475 -14.01 63.68 9.06
N SER A 476 -14.50 62.53 9.52
CA SER A 476 -15.90 62.38 9.96
C SER A 476 -16.17 63.17 11.24
N LEU A 477 -15.29 63.08 12.23
CA LEU A 477 -15.42 63.79 13.51
C LEU A 477 -15.40 65.31 13.31
N GLU A 478 -14.56 65.82 12.41
CA GLU A 478 -14.51 67.24 12.05
C GLU A 478 -15.79 67.69 11.37
N LYS A 479 -16.27 66.94 10.36
CA LYS A 479 -17.55 67.24 9.68
C LYS A 479 -18.75 67.22 10.63
N ASP A 480 -18.81 66.24 11.53
CA ASP A 480 -19.88 66.15 12.52
C ASP A 480 -19.80 67.29 13.54
N ALA A 481 -18.58 67.69 13.94
CA ALA A 481 -18.36 68.83 14.82
C ALA A 481 -18.77 70.16 14.17
N ASP A 482 -18.45 70.35 12.89
CA ASP A 482 -18.84 71.52 12.10
C ASP A 482 -20.35 71.57 11.93
N ARG A 483 -21.00 70.44 11.57
CA ARG A 483 -22.46 70.35 11.49
C ARG A 483 -23.15 70.69 12.82
N MET A 484 -22.62 70.20 13.95
CA MET A 484 -23.17 70.52 15.27
C MET A 484 -22.98 72.00 15.63
N ALA A 485 -21.89 72.63 15.19
CA ALA A 485 -21.66 74.07 15.37
C ALA A 485 -22.66 74.89 14.53
N GLU A 486 -22.83 74.56 13.25
CA GLU A 486 -23.81 75.21 12.36
C GLU A 486 -25.27 75.06 12.86
N GLN A 487 -25.61 73.90 13.42
CA GLN A 487 -26.93 73.67 14.05
C GLN A 487 -27.12 74.49 15.33
N ALA A 488 -26.04 74.73 16.07
CA ALA A 488 -26.08 75.56 17.27
C ALA A 488 -26.34 77.04 16.94
N GLU A 489 -25.78 77.55 15.84
CA GLU A 489 -26.00 78.94 15.37
C GLU A 489 -27.49 79.23 15.10
N ASN A 490 -28.25 78.21 14.69
CA ASN A 490 -29.68 78.29 14.39
C ASN A 490 -30.59 77.89 15.57
N SER A 491 -30.01 77.66 16.76
CA SER A 491 -30.72 77.19 17.96
C SER A 491 -30.58 78.19 19.12
N GLY A 492 -31.61 78.34 19.95
CA GLY A 492 -31.58 79.24 21.13
C GLY A 492 -31.57 78.49 22.47
N GLY A 493 -31.05 79.14 23.53
CA GLY A 493 -31.17 78.68 24.91
C GLY A 493 -30.35 77.42 25.24
N SER A 494 -30.91 76.50 26.03
CA SER A 494 -30.22 75.29 26.52
C SER A 494 -29.75 74.34 25.41
N LYS A 495 -30.52 74.25 24.32
CA LYS A 495 -30.21 73.39 23.16
C LYS A 495 -28.94 73.83 22.43
N MET A 496 -28.70 75.14 22.33
CA MET A 496 -27.47 75.71 21.78
C MET A 496 -26.25 75.30 22.62
N ALA A 497 -26.34 75.43 23.95
CA ALA A 497 -25.25 75.07 24.85
C ALA A 497 -24.89 73.58 24.79
N THR A 498 -25.88 72.70 24.64
CA THR A 498 -25.66 71.25 24.44
C THR A 498 -24.93 70.96 23.13
N LEU A 499 -25.38 71.53 22.00
CA LEU A 499 -24.76 71.31 20.69
C LEU A 499 -23.31 71.82 20.62
N ILE A 500 -23.02 72.97 21.25
CA ILE A 500 -21.63 73.48 21.36
C ILE A 500 -20.76 72.56 22.21
N THR A 501 -21.31 71.99 23.30
CA THR A 501 -20.59 71.05 24.15
C THR A 501 -20.24 69.76 23.40
N GLU A 502 -21.19 69.23 22.61
CA GLU A 502 -20.99 68.04 21.77
C GLU A 502 -20.00 68.31 20.62
N SER A 503 -20.11 69.46 19.94
CA SER A 503 -19.16 69.90 18.91
C SER A 503 -17.73 69.98 19.48
N ASN A 504 -17.55 70.62 20.64
CA ASN A 504 -16.25 70.70 21.30
C ASN A 504 -15.70 69.33 21.73
N SER A 505 -16.57 68.41 22.16
CA SER A 505 -16.19 67.02 22.47
C SER A 505 -15.70 66.27 21.22
N LEU A 506 -16.38 66.43 20.08
CA LEU A 506 -15.95 65.87 18.80
C LEU A 506 -14.61 66.47 18.33
N ARG A 507 -14.42 67.79 18.45
CA ARG A 507 -13.15 68.45 18.11
C ARG A 507 -11.99 67.98 18.99
N ARG A 508 -12.22 67.73 20.28
CA ARG A 508 -11.20 67.14 21.18
C ARG A 508 -10.82 65.73 20.73
N ARG A 509 -11.80 64.88 20.41
CA ARG A 509 -11.55 63.52 19.89
C ARG A 509 -10.81 63.55 18.54
N ALA A 510 -11.17 64.47 17.64
CA ALA A 510 -10.45 64.66 16.38
C ALA A 510 -8.99 65.07 16.61
N LYS A 511 -8.74 65.97 17.56
CA LYS A 511 -7.37 66.38 17.95
C LYS A 511 -6.55 65.21 18.51
N ASP A 512 -7.14 64.34 19.32
CA ASP A 512 -6.45 63.15 19.84
C ASP A 512 -6.15 62.15 18.72
N LYS A 513 -7.08 61.93 17.78
CA LYS A 513 -6.84 61.10 16.59
C LYS A 513 -5.80 61.69 15.64
N HIS A 514 -5.68 63.02 15.57
CA HIS A 514 -4.64 63.69 14.81
C HIS A 514 -3.24 63.44 15.39
N LYS A 515 -3.11 63.36 16.72
CA LYS A 515 -1.85 62.95 17.36
C LYS A 515 -1.50 61.50 17.03
N GLU A 516 -2.48 60.60 17.09
CA GLU A 516 -2.30 59.19 16.70
C GLU A 516 -1.83 59.06 15.24
N LEU A 517 -2.31 59.92 14.32
CA LEU A 517 -1.81 59.97 12.93
C LEU A 517 -0.34 60.40 12.84
N ILE A 518 0.10 61.37 13.63
CA ILE A 518 1.49 61.83 13.64
C ILE A 518 2.43 60.73 14.15
N GLU A 519 2.02 60.03 15.22
CA GLU A 519 2.77 58.90 15.77
C GLU A 519 2.89 57.76 14.75
N LEU A 520 1.78 57.43 14.08
CA LEU A 520 1.72 56.39 13.07
C LEU A 520 2.54 56.76 11.81
N ASP A 521 2.65 58.05 11.48
CA ASP A 521 3.49 58.53 10.38
C ASP A 521 4.98 58.32 10.66
N ALA A 522 5.41 58.60 11.89
CA ALA A 522 6.78 58.28 12.33
C ALA A 522 7.04 56.76 12.33
N GLU A 523 6.07 55.94 12.73
CA GLU A 523 6.18 54.48 12.71
C GLU A 523 6.29 53.91 11.28
N ILE A 524 5.48 54.44 10.35
CA ILE A 524 5.53 54.09 8.92
C ILE A 524 6.89 54.47 8.31
N GLU A 525 7.41 55.66 8.62
CA GLU A 525 8.73 56.10 8.14
C GLU A 525 9.84 55.19 8.66
N ASN A 526 9.81 54.84 9.95
CA ASN A 526 10.77 53.89 10.53
C ASN A 526 10.72 52.52 9.84
N LYS A 527 9.53 52.01 9.53
CA LYS A 527 9.34 50.75 8.81
C LYS A 527 9.81 50.80 7.35
N ILE A 528 9.66 51.95 6.67
CA ILE A 528 10.20 52.16 5.32
C ILE A 528 11.73 52.15 5.34
N VAL A 529 12.35 52.77 6.36
CA VAL A 529 13.81 52.74 6.54
C VAL A 529 14.30 51.32 6.85
N GLU A 530 13.57 50.58 7.70
CA GLU A 530 13.85 49.16 7.97
C GLU A 530 13.81 48.31 6.69
N LEU A 531 12.79 48.51 5.85
CA LEU A 531 12.63 47.82 4.57
C LEU A 531 13.76 48.14 3.57
N THR A 532 14.23 49.39 3.57
CA THR A 532 15.33 49.85 2.70
C THR A 532 16.66 49.22 3.09
N LYS A 533 16.87 48.93 4.39
CA LYS A 533 18.08 48.24 4.88
C LYS A 533 18.09 46.73 4.59
N LEU A 534 16.91 46.16 4.30
CA LEU A 534 16.73 44.75 3.94
C LEU A 534 16.75 44.51 2.42
N SER A 535 16.84 45.58 1.62
CA SER A 535 17.03 45.55 0.16
C SER A 535 18.50 45.62 -0.19
#